data_AF-A0A0G4HD54-F1
#
_entry.id   AF-A0A0G4HD54-F1
#
_cell.length_a   1.000
_cell.length_b   1.000
_cell.length_c   1.000
_cell.angle_alpha   90.00
_cell.angle_beta   90.00
_cell.angle_gamma   90.00
#
_symmetry.space_group_name_H-M   'P 1'
#
loop_
_entity.id
_entity.type
_entity.pdbx_description
1 polymer ?
#
loop_
_entity_poly.entity_id
_entity_poly.type
_entity_poly.pdbx_seq_one_letter_code
_entity_poly.pdbx_strand_id
1 'polypeptide(L)'
;MEGDEKSEGIGHVPLGEEDLDLSQFWYSEGTLKVLVDECITALRSGEGCVYFLSTPSVFFAMPEEYRDRLVLFEFDKRWEEKCSPGRFVFFDFNQTEEFQLPGPVGASSAGHQSRKPLLIVADPPRLQADCLRCYFRAFDRISKESLERKETPSDTSSPDSVPRGPFLLPGLMKVILTSVSAFGPMIANEANLHERAFRPFLPSLALSHLGHFRLYSNFSSTLLETKNGEFGQVRKEKEGDEEEEEPEFESASIGMVAHEI
;
A
#
# COMPACT_ATOMS: atom_id res chain seq x y z
N MET A 1 -3.05 8.64 41.42
CA MET A 1 -3.77 8.94 40.16
C MET A 1 -2.89 8.41 39.05
N GLU A 2 -3.00 7.12 38.79
CA GLU A 2 -2.41 6.51 37.58
C GLU A 2 -3.40 6.78 36.46
N GLY A 3 -2.92 7.45 35.40
CA GLY A 3 -3.70 7.72 34.22
C GLY A 3 -3.68 6.49 33.33
N ASP A 4 -4.86 5.91 33.10
CA ASP A 4 -5.08 4.94 32.04
C ASP A 4 -4.86 5.64 30.69
N GLU A 5 -3.74 5.32 30.03
CA GLU A 5 -3.56 5.59 28.61
C GLU A 5 -4.60 4.74 27.86
N LYS A 6 -5.67 5.39 27.38
CA LYS A 6 -6.60 4.77 26.44
C LYS A 6 -5.82 4.39 25.18
N SER A 7 -5.64 3.10 24.92
CA SER A 7 -5.26 2.61 23.61
C SER A 7 -6.29 3.12 22.59
N GLU A 8 -5.89 4.06 21.73
CA GLU A 8 -6.71 4.54 20.62
C GLU A 8 -7.01 3.34 19.70
N GLY A 9 -8.25 2.86 19.74
CA GLY A 9 -8.68 1.68 18.99
C GLY A 9 -8.64 1.94 17.48
N ILE A 10 -8.23 0.90 16.73
CA ILE A 10 -8.35 0.82 15.27
C ILE A 10 -9.79 1.17 14.87
N GLY A 11 -9.96 2.09 13.93
CA GLY A 11 -11.28 2.41 13.39
C GLY A 11 -11.80 1.18 12.66
N HIS A 12 -12.92 0.58 13.10
CA HIS A 12 -13.41 -0.65 12.48
C HIS A 12 -14.63 -0.35 11.60
N VAL A 13 -14.39 0.08 10.35
CA VAL A 13 -15.42 0.04 9.32
C VAL A 13 -15.52 -1.41 8.84
N PRO A 14 -16.70 -2.06 8.90
CA PRO A 14 -16.86 -3.43 8.40
C PRO A 14 -16.46 -3.53 6.93
N LEU A 15 -15.43 -4.34 6.65
CA LEU A 15 -14.90 -4.56 5.31
C LEU A 15 -15.80 -5.51 4.49
N GLY A 16 -16.56 -6.38 5.14
CA GLY A 16 -17.32 -7.42 4.47
C GLY A 16 -16.45 -8.64 4.14
N GLU A 17 -16.95 -9.50 3.27
CA GLU A 17 -16.25 -10.72 2.83
C GLU A 17 -15.16 -10.41 1.80
N GLU A 18 -14.15 -11.27 1.75
CA GLU A 18 -13.13 -11.27 0.70
C GLU A 18 -13.76 -11.53 -0.67
N ASP A 19 -13.15 -10.96 -1.71
CA ASP A 19 -13.62 -11.09 -3.09
C ASP A 19 -12.48 -11.60 -3.96
N LEU A 20 -12.55 -12.88 -4.34
CA LEU A 20 -11.51 -13.54 -5.12
C LEU A 20 -11.45 -13.05 -6.57
N ASP A 21 -12.58 -12.58 -7.13
CA ASP A 21 -12.61 -12.02 -8.49
C ASP A 21 -11.83 -10.71 -8.56
N LEU A 22 -11.86 -9.95 -7.46
CA LEU A 22 -11.04 -8.75 -7.27
C LEU A 22 -9.64 -9.04 -6.69
N SER A 23 -9.34 -10.30 -6.38
CA SER A 23 -8.12 -10.71 -5.67
C SER A 23 -7.91 -9.95 -4.36
N GLN A 24 -8.99 -9.77 -3.61
CA GLN A 24 -9.04 -8.99 -2.39
C GLN A 24 -8.97 -9.90 -1.16
N PHE A 25 -7.88 -9.78 -0.41
CA PHE A 25 -7.61 -10.53 0.81
C PHE A 25 -7.45 -9.58 2.00
N TRP A 26 -7.78 -10.05 3.21
CA TRP A 26 -7.69 -9.23 4.42
C TRP A 26 -6.44 -9.53 5.25
N TYR A 27 -5.76 -8.45 5.64
CA TYR A 27 -4.65 -8.53 6.59
C TYR A 27 -5.12 -9.02 7.95
N SER A 28 -4.25 -9.77 8.62
CA SER A 28 -4.41 -10.04 10.05
C SER A 28 -4.41 -8.75 10.86
N GLU A 29 -4.98 -8.81 12.06
CA GLU A 29 -4.98 -7.67 12.98
C GLU A 29 -3.56 -7.20 13.31
N GLY A 30 -2.62 -8.13 13.52
CA GLY A 30 -1.21 -7.79 13.78
C GLY A 30 -0.56 -7.04 12.62
N THR A 31 -0.88 -7.44 11.38
CA THR A 31 -0.37 -6.75 10.19
C THR A 31 -1.02 -5.39 10.00
N LEU A 32 -2.34 -5.28 10.17
CA LEU A 32 -3.05 -4.00 10.11
C LEU A 32 -2.49 -3.01 11.12
N LYS A 33 -2.25 -3.45 12.36
CA LYS A 33 -1.71 -2.59 13.40
C LYS A 33 -0.38 -1.95 12.98
N VAL A 34 0.55 -2.75 12.45
CA VAL A 34 1.86 -2.25 12.03
C VAL A 34 1.75 -1.27 10.85
N LEU A 35 0.93 -1.57 9.85
CA LEU A 35 0.71 -0.68 8.71
C LEU A 35 0.05 0.63 9.12
N VAL A 36 -0.94 0.59 10.02
CA VAL A 36 -1.60 1.77 10.59
C VAL A 36 -0.61 2.62 11.40
N ASP A 37 0.20 2.00 12.26
CA ASP A 37 1.21 2.71 13.06
C ASP A 37 2.25 3.43 12.18
N GLU A 38 2.66 2.84 11.05
CA GLU A 38 3.52 3.49 10.05
C GLU A 38 2.84 4.70 9.40
N CYS A 39 1.55 4.57 9.05
CA CYS A 39 0.77 5.67 8.49
C CYS A 39 0.64 6.82 9.48
N ILE A 40 0.33 6.54 10.75
CA ILE A 40 0.25 7.53 11.82
C ILE A 40 1.61 8.21 12.03
N THR A 41 2.70 7.45 12.04
CA THR A 41 4.06 7.98 12.14
C THR A 41 4.37 8.96 11.00
N ALA A 42 4.00 8.61 9.76
CA ALA A 42 4.16 9.49 8.61
C ALA A 42 3.33 10.79 8.76
N LEU A 43 2.06 10.68 9.16
CA LEU A 43 1.14 11.81 9.34
C LEU A 43 1.56 12.77 10.45
N ARG A 44 2.17 12.25 11.54
CA ARG A 44 2.72 13.05 12.64
C ARG A 44 4.04 13.74 12.28
N SER A 45 4.75 13.24 11.27
CA SER A 45 6.06 13.75 10.87
C SER A 45 6.02 14.94 9.89
N GLY A 46 4.84 15.31 9.36
CA GLY A 46 4.74 16.45 8.45
C GLY A 46 3.33 16.68 7.91
N GLU A 47 3.19 17.73 7.10
CA GLU A 47 1.95 18.09 6.43
C GLU A 47 1.81 17.37 5.09
N GLY A 48 0.67 16.73 4.87
CA GLY A 48 0.41 15.92 3.68
C GLY A 48 -0.59 14.79 3.96
N CYS A 49 -0.71 13.88 3.00
CA CYS A 49 -1.67 12.78 3.03
C CYS A 49 -0.96 11.41 2.97
N VAL A 50 -1.65 10.36 3.40
CA VAL A 50 -1.30 8.96 3.10
C VAL A 50 -2.22 8.47 1.99
N TYR A 51 -1.63 7.87 0.95
CA TYR A 51 -2.36 7.32 -0.17
C TYR A 51 -2.35 5.80 -0.07
N PHE A 52 -3.53 5.20 -0.22
CA PHE A 52 -3.75 3.76 -0.14
C PHE A 52 -4.14 3.29 -1.53
N LEU A 53 -3.31 2.49 -2.19
CA LEU A 53 -3.57 1.95 -3.53
C LEU A 53 -3.94 0.48 -3.40
N SER A 54 -5.19 0.16 -3.70
CA SER A 54 -5.74 -1.21 -3.62
C SER A 54 -5.63 -1.88 -2.25
N THR A 55 -5.64 -1.08 -1.19
CA THR A 55 -5.51 -1.58 0.19
C THR A 55 -6.57 -0.97 1.12
N PRO A 56 -7.87 -1.21 0.83
CA PRO A 56 -8.98 -0.57 1.55
C PRO A 56 -8.97 -0.98 3.03
N SER A 57 -8.53 -2.19 3.35
CA SER A 57 -8.46 -2.67 4.74
C SER A 57 -7.58 -1.78 5.63
N VAL A 58 -6.44 -1.31 5.13
CA VAL A 58 -5.56 -0.42 5.90
C VAL A 58 -6.17 0.97 5.98
N PHE A 59 -6.73 1.49 4.87
CA PHE A 59 -7.41 2.79 4.86
C PHE A 59 -8.53 2.86 5.92
N PHE A 60 -9.38 1.83 5.97
CA PHE A 60 -10.51 1.78 6.87
C PHE A 60 -10.14 1.46 8.32
N ALA A 61 -8.98 0.84 8.56
CA ALA A 61 -8.40 0.62 9.88
C ALA A 61 -7.85 1.91 10.54
N MET A 62 -7.58 2.96 9.75
CA MET A 62 -7.04 4.22 10.26
C MET A 62 -8.01 4.91 11.25
N PRO A 63 -7.48 5.53 12.34
CA PRO A 63 -8.31 6.29 13.27
C PRO A 63 -9.05 7.45 12.61
N GLU A 64 -10.24 7.76 13.14
CA GLU A 64 -11.14 8.77 12.58
C GLU A 64 -10.50 10.17 12.49
N GLU A 65 -9.66 10.54 13.46
CA GLU A 65 -8.96 11.83 13.49
C GLU A 65 -8.03 12.08 12.30
N TYR A 66 -7.59 11.03 11.59
CA TYR A 66 -6.73 11.16 10.41
C TYR A 66 -7.48 11.12 9.09
N ARG A 67 -8.79 10.82 9.05
CA ARG A 67 -9.55 10.58 7.80
C ARG A 67 -9.44 11.71 6.79
N ASP A 68 -9.33 12.95 7.26
CA ASP A 68 -9.12 14.14 6.42
C ASP A 68 -7.73 14.24 5.78
N ARG A 69 -6.88 13.24 5.96
CA ARG A 69 -5.54 13.17 5.38
C ARG A 69 -5.28 11.83 4.70
N LEU A 70 -6.32 11.04 4.49
CA LEU A 70 -6.24 9.75 3.79
C LEU A 70 -6.85 9.89 2.40
N VAL A 71 -6.33 9.12 1.44
CA VAL A 71 -6.91 9.00 0.10
C VAL A 71 -6.85 7.53 -0.32
N LEU A 72 -7.99 6.96 -0.68
CA LEU A 72 -8.11 5.61 -1.19
C LEU A 72 -8.19 5.64 -2.71
N PHE A 73 -7.27 4.93 -3.37
CA PHE A 73 -7.26 4.64 -4.80
C PHE A 73 -7.72 3.20 -4.98
N GLU A 74 -8.92 3.02 -5.52
CA GLU A 74 -9.56 1.71 -5.54
C GLU A 74 -10.45 1.51 -6.77
N PHE A 75 -10.48 0.28 -7.27
CA PHE A 75 -11.31 -0.10 -8.41
C PHE A 75 -12.76 -0.35 -7.96
N ASP A 76 -12.91 -0.97 -6.81
CA ASP A 76 -14.20 -1.34 -6.24
C ASP A 76 -14.96 -0.10 -5.71
N LYS A 77 -15.99 0.31 -6.44
CA LYS A 77 -16.78 1.52 -6.12
C LYS A 77 -17.63 1.38 -4.86
N ARG A 78 -17.78 0.18 -4.28
CA ARG A 78 -18.53 0.02 -3.02
C ARG A 78 -17.90 0.79 -1.85
N TRP A 79 -16.62 1.12 -1.96
CA TRP A 79 -15.89 1.90 -0.96
C TRP A 79 -16.13 3.40 -1.09
N GLU A 80 -16.53 3.90 -2.26
CA GLU A 80 -16.73 5.33 -2.52
C GLU A 80 -17.76 5.93 -1.56
N GLU A 81 -18.89 5.22 -1.34
CA GLU A 81 -19.95 5.65 -0.43
C GLU A 81 -19.52 5.66 1.05
N LYS A 82 -18.47 4.92 1.41
CA LYS A 82 -17.91 4.85 2.77
C LYS A 82 -16.82 5.90 3.00
N CYS A 83 -16.34 6.58 1.96
CA CYS A 83 -15.32 7.60 2.03
C CYS A 83 -15.94 9.00 2.19
N SER A 84 -15.30 9.87 2.95
CA SER A 84 -15.66 11.30 2.94
C SER A 84 -15.45 11.89 1.53
N PRO A 85 -16.19 12.95 1.14
CA PRO A 85 -16.07 13.55 -0.18
C PRO A 85 -14.61 13.91 -0.54
N GLY A 86 -14.18 13.49 -1.74
CA GLY A 86 -12.81 13.72 -2.23
C GLY A 86 -11.72 12.84 -1.60
N ARG A 87 -12.10 11.78 -0.87
CA ARG A 87 -11.17 10.79 -0.29
C ARG A 87 -11.10 9.47 -1.03
N PHE A 88 -11.98 9.27 -2.02
CA PHE A 88 -11.95 8.15 -2.94
C PHE A 88 -11.50 8.62 -4.32
N VAL A 89 -10.64 7.84 -4.96
CA VAL A 89 -10.20 7.99 -6.34
C VAL A 89 -10.43 6.64 -7.01
N PHE A 90 -11.28 6.63 -8.05
CA PHE A 90 -11.41 5.43 -8.87
C PHE A 90 -10.07 5.13 -9.55
N PHE A 91 -9.57 3.91 -9.35
CA PHE A 91 -8.26 3.50 -9.82
C PHE A 91 -8.34 2.12 -10.47
N ASP A 92 -8.28 2.10 -11.80
CA ASP A 92 -7.96 0.90 -12.56
C ASP A 92 -6.46 0.88 -12.84
N PHE A 93 -5.75 -0.11 -12.27
CA PHE A 93 -4.31 -0.23 -12.47
C PHE A 93 -3.94 -0.59 -13.92
N ASN A 94 -4.88 -1.07 -14.76
CA ASN A 94 -4.62 -1.24 -16.19
C ASN A 94 -4.64 0.11 -16.94
N GLN A 95 -5.21 1.15 -16.34
CA GLN A 95 -5.36 2.49 -16.90
C GLN A 95 -4.64 3.54 -16.02
N THR A 96 -3.34 3.34 -15.75
CA THR A 96 -2.58 4.22 -14.84
C THR A 96 -2.46 5.68 -15.29
N GLU A 97 -2.77 5.97 -16.55
CA GLU A 97 -2.79 7.33 -17.10
C GLU A 97 -4.13 8.06 -16.88
N GLU A 98 -5.17 7.38 -16.39
CA GLU A 98 -6.54 7.93 -16.39
C GLU A 98 -7.03 8.41 -15.02
N PHE A 99 -6.47 7.92 -13.91
CA PHE A 99 -6.90 8.37 -12.58
C PHE A 99 -6.59 9.85 -12.37
N GLN A 100 -7.39 10.55 -11.57
CA GLN A 100 -7.12 11.95 -11.23
C GLN A 100 -6.70 12.06 -9.77
N LEU A 101 -5.56 12.69 -9.52
CA LEU A 101 -5.21 13.00 -8.13
C LEU A 101 -6.24 13.95 -7.53
N PRO A 102 -6.55 13.83 -6.22
CA PRO A 102 -7.53 14.70 -5.59
C PRO A 102 -7.16 16.19 -5.77
N GLY A 103 -7.97 16.93 -6.53
CA GLY A 103 -7.81 18.38 -6.76
C GLY A 103 -8.25 19.20 -5.54
N PRO A 104 -7.67 20.39 -5.26
CA PRO A 104 -7.88 21.13 -4.01
C PRO A 104 -9.36 21.17 -3.61
N VAL A 105 -9.72 20.70 -2.41
CA VAL A 105 -11.11 20.84 -1.94
C VAL A 105 -11.39 22.33 -1.74
N GLY A 106 -12.54 22.77 -2.26
CA GLY A 106 -12.93 24.16 -2.44
C GLY A 106 -12.62 25.06 -1.22
N ALA A 107 -12.29 26.31 -1.53
CA ALA A 107 -11.80 27.38 -0.66
C ALA A 107 -12.70 27.80 0.53
N SER A 108 -13.63 26.97 0.98
CA SER A 108 -14.74 27.41 1.82
C SER A 108 -14.72 26.90 3.26
N SER A 109 -13.82 26.01 3.66
CA SER A 109 -13.72 25.63 5.09
C SER A 109 -12.34 25.09 5.46
N ALA A 110 -11.62 25.90 6.25
CA ALA A 110 -10.48 25.53 7.09
C ALA A 110 -9.26 24.86 6.42
N GLY A 111 -8.34 25.72 5.95
CA GLY A 111 -6.91 25.39 5.85
C GLY A 111 -6.44 24.93 4.48
N HIS A 112 -5.32 25.50 4.03
CA HIS A 112 -4.54 24.98 2.90
C HIS A 112 -3.93 23.62 3.30
N GLN A 113 -4.73 22.54 3.32
CA GLN A 113 -4.21 21.21 3.62
C GLN A 113 -3.41 20.72 2.41
N SER A 114 -2.10 20.59 2.59
CA SER A 114 -1.18 20.00 1.62
C SER A 114 -1.68 18.60 1.22
N ARG A 115 -1.90 18.41 -0.08
CA ARG A 115 -2.30 17.12 -0.68
C ARG A 115 -1.12 16.23 -1.05
N LYS A 116 0.09 16.67 -0.71
CA LYS A 116 1.33 15.98 -0.99
C LYS A 116 1.34 14.60 -0.33
N PRO A 117 1.74 13.54 -1.05
CA PRO A 117 1.89 12.21 -0.46
C PRO A 117 3.08 12.20 0.50
N LEU A 118 2.81 11.87 1.77
CA LEU A 118 3.82 11.56 2.77
C LEU A 118 4.26 10.10 2.67
N LEU A 119 3.29 9.22 2.44
CA LEU A 119 3.45 7.79 2.32
C LEU A 119 2.43 7.25 1.32
N ILE A 120 2.87 6.32 0.48
CA ILE A 120 2.00 5.42 -0.28
C ILE A 120 2.04 4.05 0.38
N VAL A 121 0.88 3.45 0.62
CA VAL A 121 0.73 2.03 0.97
C VAL A 121 0.01 1.36 -0.19
N ALA A 122 0.64 0.37 -0.81
CA ALA A 122 0.13 -0.29 -2.00
C ALA A 122 0.09 -1.81 -1.85
N ASP A 123 -1.03 -2.40 -2.25
CA ASP A 123 -1.24 -3.85 -2.28
C ASP A 123 -1.86 -4.26 -3.62
N PRO A 124 -1.04 -4.56 -4.64
CA PRO A 124 -1.54 -4.88 -5.97
C PRO A 124 -2.42 -6.13 -5.98
N PRO A 125 -3.59 -6.11 -6.65
CA PRO A 125 -4.53 -7.24 -6.65
C PRO A 125 -3.92 -8.47 -7.33
N ARG A 126 -3.05 -8.27 -8.34
CA ARG A 126 -2.37 -9.38 -9.03
C ARG A 126 -0.90 -9.42 -8.68
N LEU A 127 -0.46 -10.55 -8.14
CA LEU A 127 0.95 -10.82 -7.79
C LEU A 127 1.74 -11.23 -9.05
N GLN A 128 1.78 -10.34 -10.04
CA GLN A 128 2.41 -10.55 -11.35
C GLN A 128 3.24 -9.33 -11.75
N ALA A 129 4.28 -9.56 -12.57
CA ALA A 129 5.23 -8.52 -12.98
C ALA A 129 4.56 -7.32 -13.67
N ASP A 130 3.59 -7.55 -14.56
CA ASP A 130 2.94 -6.46 -15.30
C ASP A 130 2.05 -5.60 -14.39
N CYS A 131 1.35 -6.23 -13.43
CA CYS A 131 0.60 -5.50 -12.41
C CYS A 131 1.55 -4.63 -11.57
N LEU A 132 2.69 -5.18 -11.11
CA LEU A 132 3.68 -4.40 -10.36
C LEU A 132 4.21 -3.19 -11.16
N ARG A 133 4.46 -3.35 -12.47
CA ARG A 133 4.88 -2.24 -13.32
C ARG A 133 3.83 -1.15 -13.45
N CYS A 134 2.54 -1.51 -13.46
CA CYS A 134 1.47 -0.52 -13.38
C CYS A 134 1.58 0.30 -12.09
N TYR A 135 1.80 -0.34 -10.94
CA TYR A 135 1.97 0.39 -9.67
C TYR A 135 3.20 1.28 -9.66
N PHE A 136 4.32 0.84 -10.26
CA PHE A 136 5.51 1.67 -10.39
C PHE A 136 5.24 2.94 -11.22
N ARG A 137 4.48 2.82 -12.32
CA ARG A 137 4.02 3.98 -13.11
C ARG A 137 3.10 4.88 -12.29
N ALA A 138 2.18 4.30 -11.51
CA ALA A 138 1.31 5.08 -10.63
C ALA A 138 2.13 5.87 -9.58
N PHE A 139 3.15 5.26 -8.97
CA PHE A 139 4.05 5.95 -8.04
C PHE A 139 4.81 7.10 -8.71
N ASP A 140 5.37 6.86 -9.90
CA ASP A 140 6.08 7.89 -10.68
C ASP A 140 5.16 9.06 -11.03
N ARG A 141 3.94 8.76 -11.49
CA ARG A 141 2.93 9.78 -11.78
C ARG A 141 2.53 10.59 -10.55
N ILE A 142 2.23 9.91 -9.44
CA ILE A 142 1.94 10.57 -8.15
C ILE A 142 3.10 11.49 -7.73
N SER A 143 4.34 11.05 -7.93
CA SER A 143 5.54 11.81 -7.62
C SER A 143 5.69 13.06 -8.50
N LYS A 144 5.53 12.94 -9.82
CA LYS A 144 5.63 14.03 -10.79
C LYS A 144 4.58 15.12 -10.56
N GLU A 145 3.31 14.74 -10.45
CA GLU A 145 2.22 15.70 -10.21
C GLU A 145 2.33 16.40 -8.84
N SER A 146 3.06 15.80 -7.88
CA SER A 146 3.37 16.40 -6.58
C SER A 146 4.53 17.40 -6.65
N LEU A 147 5.43 17.27 -7.63
CA LEU A 147 6.52 18.21 -7.89
C LEU A 147 6.02 19.42 -8.68
N GLU A 148 5.24 19.19 -9.74
CA GLU A 148 4.65 20.26 -10.57
C GLU A 148 3.75 21.21 -9.75
N ARG A 149 3.06 20.70 -8.72
CA ARG A 149 2.29 21.54 -7.78
C ARG A 149 3.12 22.46 -6.88
N LYS A 150 4.43 22.25 -6.76
CA LYS A 150 5.34 23.14 -6.00
C LYS A 150 5.88 24.28 -6.84
N GLU A 151 5.96 24.11 -8.16
CA GLU A 151 6.48 25.12 -9.08
C GLU A 151 5.36 26.06 -9.53
N THR A 152 5.06 27.06 -8.70
CA THR A 152 4.59 28.34 -9.25
C THR A 152 5.76 28.99 -10.01
N PRO A 153 5.54 29.71 -11.12
CA PRO A 153 6.62 30.08 -12.02
C PRO A 153 7.54 31.14 -11.38
N SER A 154 8.76 30.73 -11.01
CA SER A 154 9.90 31.62 -10.86
C SER A 154 11.16 30.98 -11.48
N ASP A 155 11.52 31.51 -12.64
CA ASP A 155 12.79 31.50 -13.38
C ASP A 155 13.90 30.46 -13.13
N THR A 156 14.29 29.84 -14.26
CA THR A 156 15.64 29.53 -14.79
C THR A 156 16.42 28.27 -14.36
N SER A 157 16.52 27.36 -15.34
CA SER A 157 17.70 26.61 -15.84
C SER A 157 18.76 26.02 -14.89
N SER A 158 18.92 24.69 -14.90
CA SER A 158 20.06 23.99 -15.52
C SER A 158 19.91 22.45 -15.43
N PRO A 159 20.44 21.67 -16.39
CA PRO A 159 20.32 20.21 -16.41
C PRO A 159 21.63 19.54 -15.95
N ASP A 160 21.59 18.78 -14.86
CA ASP A 160 22.67 17.84 -14.54
C ASP A 160 22.17 16.38 -14.56
N SER A 161 22.75 15.66 -15.51
CA SER A 161 22.47 14.29 -15.90
C SER A 161 23.24 13.30 -15.02
N VAL A 162 22.49 12.48 -14.28
CA VAL A 162 22.92 11.20 -13.71
C VAL A 162 22.07 10.11 -14.37
N PRO A 163 22.59 8.94 -14.76
CA PRO A 163 21.77 7.88 -15.33
C PRO A 163 20.88 7.33 -14.21
N ARG A 164 19.58 7.62 -14.30
CA ARG A 164 18.54 7.17 -13.37
C ARG A 164 17.89 5.92 -13.94
N GLY A 165 17.66 4.89 -13.12
CA GLY A 165 16.78 3.78 -13.50
C GLY A 165 15.39 4.30 -13.91
N PRO A 166 14.57 3.52 -14.64
CA PRO A 166 13.37 4.04 -15.31
C PRO A 166 12.30 4.62 -14.36
N PHE A 167 12.30 4.26 -13.07
CA PHE A 167 11.37 4.79 -12.07
C PHE A 167 12.08 5.20 -10.77
N LEU A 168 12.94 6.22 -10.81
CA LEU A 168 13.46 6.82 -9.57
C LEU A 168 12.49 7.89 -9.06
N LEU A 169 11.75 7.57 -7.99
CA LEU A 169 10.92 8.51 -7.22
C LEU A 169 11.82 9.60 -6.61
N PRO A 170 11.84 10.86 -7.11
CA PRO A 170 12.76 11.85 -6.58
C PRO A 170 12.31 12.29 -5.17
N GLY A 171 13.08 11.87 -4.16
CA GLY A 171 13.41 12.63 -2.97
C GLY A 171 12.26 13.28 -2.17
N LEU A 172 11.25 12.51 -1.76
CA LEU A 172 10.56 12.67 -0.46
C LEU A 172 9.47 11.60 -0.20
N MET A 173 9.01 10.91 -1.24
CA MET A 173 7.85 10.03 -1.12
C MET A 173 8.25 8.67 -0.57
N LYS A 174 7.75 8.35 0.62
CA LYS A 174 7.89 7.01 1.20
C LYS A 174 6.87 6.07 0.55
N VAL A 175 7.27 4.83 0.33
CA VAL A 175 6.39 3.79 -0.21
C VAL A 175 6.53 2.52 0.62
N ILE A 176 5.39 1.92 0.95
CA ILE A 176 5.23 0.54 1.37
C ILE A 176 4.50 -0.19 0.24
N LEU A 177 5.05 -1.31 -0.21
CA LEU A 177 4.47 -2.18 -1.22
C LEU A 177 4.47 -3.62 -0.70
N THR A 178 3.34 -4.31 -0.81
CA THR A 178 3.27 -5.75 -0.61
C THR A 178 3.31 -6.50 -1.94
N SER A 179 4.00 -7.64 -1.96
CA SER A 179 4.11 -8.50 -3.13
C SER A 179 4.68 -9.88 -2.75
N VAL A 180 5.14 -10.65 -3.72
CA VAL A 180 5.80 -11.95 -3.51
C VAL A 180 7.32 -11.86 -3.63
N SER A 181 8.02 -12.68 -2.84
CA SER A 181 9.48 -12.75 -2.78
C SER A 181 10.16 -12.97 -4.15
N ALA A 182 9.49 -13.67 -5.07
CA ALA A 182 9.99 -13.95 -6.41
C ALA A 182 10.28 -12.67 -7.23
N PHE A 183 9.58 -11.57 -6.97
CA PHE A 183 9.79 -10.30 -7.66
C PHE A 183 10.73 -9.34 -6.92
N GLY A 184 11.31 -9.74 -5.78
CA GLY A 184 12.18 -8.90 -4.97
C GLY A 184 13.29 -8.18 -5.77
N PRO A 185 14.08 -8.89 -6.61
CA PRO A 185 15.11 -8.25 -7.44
C PRO A 185 14.55 -7.23 -8.44
N MET A 186 13.38 -7.51 -9.03
CA MET A 186 12.71 -6.60 -9.95
C MET A 186 12.20 -5.35 -9.23
N ILE A 187 11.55 -5.52 -8.08
CA ILE A 187 11.04 -4.44 -7.23
C ILE A 187 12.19 -3.53 -6.78
N ALA A 188 13.32 -4.11 -6.37
CA ALA A 188 14.51 -3.35 -5.99
C ALA A 188 15.11 -2.56 -7.17
N ASN A 189 15.25 -3.19 -8.34
CA ASN A 189 15.87 -2.56 -9.50
C ASN A 189 14.99 -1.50 -10.17
N GLU A 190 13.69 -1.77 -10.30
CA GLU A 190 12.78 -0.90 -11.04
C GLU A 190 12.20 0.21 -10.16
N ALA A 191 11.89 -0.06 -8.88
CA ALA A 191 11.20 0.89 -8.00
C ALA A 191 12.03 1.35 -6.77
N ASN A 192 13.26 0.85 -6.61
CA ASN A 192 14.12 1.13 -5.45
C ASN A 192 13.43 0.84 -4.09
N LEU A 193 12.61 -0.22 -4.06
CA LEU A 193 12.01 -0.73 -2.82
C LEU A 193 12.72 -2.01 -2.42
N HIS A 194 13.12 -2.13 -1.16
CA HIS A 194 13.84 -3.29 -0.66
C HIS A 194 13.02 -4.02 0.39
N GLU A 195 13.15 -5.34 0.41
CA GLU A 195 12.45 -6.22 1.35
C GLU A 195 12.72 -5.81 2.80
N ARG A 196 11.67 -5.85 3.63
CA ARG A 196 11.72 -5.56 5.06
C ARG A 196 11.71 -6.84 5.89
N ALA A 197 12.24 -6.79 7.11
CA ALA A 197 12.21 -7.93 8.01
C ALA A 197 10.80 -8.27 8.51
N PHE A 198 9.93 -7.26 8.63
CA PHE A 198 8.51 -7.44 8.90
C PHE A 198 7.85 -8.18 7.73
N ARG A 199 7.17 -9.29 8.06
CA ARG A 199 6.43 -10.10 7.08
C ARG A 199 4.93 -9.89 7.27
N PRO A 200 4.24 -9.29 6.30
CA PRO A 200 2.79 -9.14 6.37
C PRO A 200 2.12 -10.52 6.32
N PHE A 201 0.98 -10.64 6.99
CA PHE A 201 0.22 -11.88 7.05
C PHE A 201 -1.21 -11.67 6.55
N LEU A 202 -1.58 -12.44 5.53
CA LEU A 202 -2.93 -12.57 4.96
C LEU A 202 -3.44 -13.99 5.28
N PRO A 203 -4.35 -14.18 6.24
CA PRO A 203 -4.76 -15.51 6.71
C PRO A 203 -5.32 -16.42 5.60
N SER A 204 -6.04 -15.85 4.64
CA SER A 204 -6.65 -16.60 3.53
C SER A 204 -5.72 -16.84 2.33
N LEU A 205 -4.50 -16.27 2.32
CA LEU A 205 -3.57 -16.39 1.20
C LEU A 205 -2.49 -17.45 1.47
N ALA A 206 -2.46 -18.54 0.70
CA ALA A 206 -1.47 -19.61 0.87
C ALA A 206 0.00 -19.12 0.81
N LEU A 207 0.30 -18.16 -0.07
CA LEU A 207 1.62 -17.55 -0.19
C LEU A 207 2.06 -16.83 1.09
N SER A 208 1.11 -16.36 1.91
CA SER A 208 1.39 -15.82 3.22
C SER A 208 1.90 -16.93 4.15
N HIS A 209 1.19 -18.07 4.26
CA HIS A 209 1.61 -19.19 5.12
C HIS A 209 2.97 -19.78 4.75
N LEU A 210 3.25 -19.90 3.45
CA LEU A 210 4.54 -20.39 2.94
C LEU A 210 5.68 -19.38 3.13
N GLY A 211 5.36 -18.16 3.55
CA GLY A 211 6.34 -17.10 3.68
C GLY A 211 6.91 -16.70 2.34
N HIS A 212 6.08 -16.59 1.31
CA HIS A 212 6.42 -15.95 0.04
C HIS A 212 5.85 -14.54 -0.08
N PHE A 213 4.80 -14.20 0.68
CA PHE A 213 4.29 -12.84 0.75
C PHE A 213 5.22 -11.94 1.58
N ARG A 214 5.53 -10.74 1.05
CA ARG A 214 6.60 -9.85 1.52
C ARG A 214 6.19 -8.39 1.46
N LEU A 215 6.83 -7.58 2.30
CA LEU A 215 6.73 -6.13 2.32
C LEU A 215 8.04 -5.51 1.84
N TYR A 216 7.94 -4.52 0.98
CA TYR A 216 9.03 -3.76 0.39
C TYR A 216 8.85 -2.27 0.68
N SER A 217 9.95 -1.58 0.95
CA SER A 217 9.93 -0.13 1.15
C SER A 217 11.26 0.53 0.76
N ASN A 218 11.20 1.83 0.47
CA ASN A 218 12.38 2.68 0.24
C ASN A 218 12.90 3.37 1.53
N PHE A 219 12.36 3.00 2.69
CA PHE A 219 12.78 3.52 3.99
C PHE A 219 12.78 2.40 5.03
N SER A 220 13.54 2.60 6.11
CA SER A 220 13.53 1.71 7.27
C SER A 220 12.83 2.37 8.45
N SER A 221 12.24 1.55 9.31
CA SER A 221 11.68 1.94 10.59
C SER A 221 11.78 0.77 11.57
N THR A 222 11.71 1.03 12.87
CA THR A 222 11.74 -0.05 13.87
C THR A 222 10.61 -1.06 13.65
N LEU A 223 9.41 -0.61 13.25
CA LEU A 223 8.27 -1.49 13.03
C LEU A 223 8.49 -2.40 11.82
N LEU A 224 9.00 -1.86 10.71
CA LEU A 224 9.26 -2.63 9.49
C LEU A 224 10.49 -3.55 9.62
N GLU A 225 11.39 -3.30 10.57
CA GLU A 225 12.53 -4.19 10.86
C GLU A 225 12.23 -5.21 11.97
N THR A 226 11.05 -5.16 12.58
CA THR A 226 10.62 -6.14 13.60
C THR A 226 9.91 -7.31 12.92
N LYS A 227 10.29 -8.55 13.26
CA LYS A 227 9.62 -9.74 12.69
C LYS A 227 8.18 -9.81 13.17
N ASN A 228 7.27 -10.12 12.25
CA ASN A 228 5.89 -10.41 12.61
C ASN A 228 5.82 -11.78 13.32
N GLY A 229 5.30 -11.79 14.56
CA GLY A 229 5.19 -12.99 15.38
C GLY A 229 4.12 -13.99 14.93
N GLU A 230 3.18 -13.57 14.09
CA GLU A 230 2.03 -14.39 13.65
C GLU A 230 2.47 -15.63 12.83
N PHE A 231 3.60 -15.54 12.12
CA PHE A 231 4.16 -16.64 11.33
C PHE A 231 4.56 -17.89 12.14
N GLY A 232 4.82 -17.74 13.44
CA GLY A 232 5.30 -18.83 14.30
C GLY A 232 4.20 -19.62 14.99
N GLN A 233 2.96 -19.12 15.01
CA GLN A 233 1.85 -19.73 15.75
C GLN A 233 1.12 -20.79 14.94
N VAL A 234 0.94 -20.58 13.63
CA VAL A 234 0.18 -21.51 12.75
C VAL A 234 0.86 -22.88 12.59
N ARG A 235 2.20 -22.94 12.58
CA ARG A 235 2.94 -24.22 12.49
C ARG A 235 2.76 -25.10 13.72
N LYS A 236 2.66 -24.51 14.91
CA LYS A 236 2.49 -25.27 16.16
C LYS A 236 1.11 -25.91 16.31
N GLU A 237 0.10 -25.40 15.60
CA GLU A 237 -1.24 -25.98 15.60
C GLU A 237 -1.40 -27.10 14.55
N LYS A 238 -0.57 -27.12 13.50
CA LYS A 238 -0.60 -28.12 12.42
C LYS A 238 0.37 -29.29 12.59
N GLU A 239 1.37 -29.21 13.46
CA GLU A 239 2.25 -30.34 13.81
C GLU A 239 1.53 -31.49 14.58
N GLY A 240 0.20 -31.44 14.68
CA GLY A 240 -0.63 -32.46 15.29
C GLY A 240 -1.07 -33.60 14.38
N ASP A 241 -1.06 -33.45 13.05
CA ASP A 241 -1.48 -34.52 12.13
C ASP A 241 -0.86 -34.36 10.72
N GLU A 242 -0.22 -35.45 10.28
CA GLU A 242 0.13 -35.87 8.91
C GLU A 242 1.43 -35.37 8.24
N GLU A 243 2.18 -36.35 7.71
CA GLU A 243 3.50 -36.28 7.06
C GLU A 243 3.45 -35.53 5.71
N GLU A 244 4.45 -34.67 5.47
CA GLU A 244 4.58 -33.82 4.28
C GLU A 244 5.00 -34.62 3.03
N GLU A 245 4.15 -34.64 1.98
CA GLU A 245 4.62 -34.76 0.60
C GLU A 245 4.74 -33.35 0.00
N GLU A 246 5.95 -32.96 -0.43
CA GLU A 246 6.17 -31.68 -1.14
C GLU A 246 5.58 -31.76 -2.56
N PRO A 247 4.67 -30.83 -2.96
CA PRO A 247 4.23 -30.78 -4.35
C PRO A 247 5.28 -30.04 -5.21
N GLU A 248 5.85 -30.73 -6.20
CA GLU A 248 6.57 -30.09 -7.31
C GLU A 248 5.58 -29.27 -8.15
N PHE A 249 5.71 -27.94 -8.14
CA PHE A 249 4.97 -27.07 -9.06
C PHE A 249 5.88 -26.61 -10.21
N GLU A 250 5.86 -27.37 -11.31
CA GLU A 250 6.18 -26.84 -12.63
C GLU A 250 5.13 -25.79 -13.02
N SER A 251 5.59 -24.56 -13.26
CA SER A 251 4.90 -23.47 -13.95
C SER A 251 3.36 -23.49 -13.92
N ALA A 252 2.76 -23.15 -12.78
CA ALA A 252 1.34 -22.83 -12.74
C ALA A 252 1.11 -21.41 -13.27
N SER A 253 0.86 -21.29 -14.57
CA SER A 253 -0.04 -20.25 -15.06
C SER A 253 -1.40 -20.47 -14.39
N ILE A 254 -1.67 -19.74 -13.30
CA ILE A 254 -3.02 -19.65 -12.76
C ILE A 254 -3.86 -18.97 -13.84
N GLY A 255 -4.62 -19.79 -14.55
CA GLY A 255 -5.48 -19.39 -15.65
C GLY A 255 -6.59 -18.49 -15.14
N MET A 256 -6.58 -17.24 -15.58
CA MET A 256 -7.77 -16.41 -15.62
C MET A 256 -8.29 -16.44 -17.06
N VAL A 257 -9.51 -16.93 -17.23
CA VAL A 257 -10.26 -16.76 -18.47
C VAL A 257 -10.47 -15.26 -18.63
N ALA A 258 -9.94 -14.70 -19.72
CA ALA A 258 -10.26 -13.35 -20.14
C ALA A 258 -11.77 -13.29 -20.42
N HIS A 259 -12.52 -12.57 -19.59
CA HIS A 259 -13.80 -12.03 -20.00
C HIS A 259 -13.57 -10.58 -20.41
N GLU A 260 -13.65 -10.36 -21.72
CA GLU A 260 -13.85 -9.03 -22.30
C GLU A 260 -15.14 -8.44 -21.72
N ILE A 261 -15.06 -7.23 -21.16
CA ILE A 261 -16.18 -6.30 -21.00
C ILE A 261 -15.70 -4.93 -21.49
#